data_AF-A0A7K7DPE3-F1
#
_entry.id   AF-A0A7K7DPE3-F1
#
_cell.length_a   1.000
_cell.length_b   1.000
_cell.length_c   1.000
_cell.angle_alpha   90.00
_cell.angle_beta   90.00
_cell.angle_gamma   90.00
#
_symmetry.space_group_name_H-M   'P 1'
#
loop_
_entity.id
_entity.type
_entity.pdbx_description
1 polymer ?
#
loop_
_entity_poly.entity_id
_entity_poly.type
_entity_poly.pdbx_seq_one_letter_code
_entity_poly.pdbx_strand_id
1 'polypeptide(L)'
;PPAGKAQQGLQERYRVGSLLRRGGFGSVFAATRLSDGAPVAVKRVPWKRVRHWGELPDGTSAPLEIVLLAKVSCGCAGVIQLLEWLELPKTFLLVLERP
;
A
#
# COMPACT_ATOMS: atom_id res chain seq x y z
N PRO A 1 0.90 10.16 -4.20
CA PRO A 1 -0.20 9.21 -4.51
C PRO A 1 -1.49 9.71 -3.83
N PRO A 2 -2.65 9.74 -4.52
CA PRO A 2 -3.88 10.28 -3.94
C PRO A 2 -4.36 9.44 -2.74
N ALA A 3 -4.94 10.11 -1.74
CA ALA A 3 -5.44 9.53 -0.50
C ALA A 3 -6.81 8.84 -0.65
N GLY A 4 -7.11 7.97 0.32
CA GLY A 4 -8.10 6.89 0.27
C GLY A 4 -9.55 7.24 -0.13
N LYS A 5 -10.11 6.38 -0.99
CA LYS A 5 -11.55 6.10 -1.05
C LYS A 5 -11.84 4.60 -1.19
N ALA A 6 -12.87 4.19 -0.45
CA ALA A 6 -13.67 2.95 -0.46
C ALA A 6 -12.96 1.61 -0.77
N GLN A 7 -13.05 0.69 0.20
CA GLN A 7 -12.70 -0.74 0.09
C GLN A 7 -13.29 -1.43 -1.16
N GLN A 8 -14.42 -0.93 -1.67
CA GLN A 8 -15.12 -1.41 -2.87
C GLN A 8 -14.27 -1.22 -4.14
N GLY A 9 -13.54 -0.11 -4.25
CA GLY A 9 -12.72 0.19 -5.43
C GLY A 9 -11.42 -0.63 -5.52
N LEU A 10 -10.96 -1.30 -4.45
CA LEU A 10 -9.74 -2.10 -4.52
C LEU A 10 -9.98 -3.43 -5.25
N GLN A 11 -11.08 -4.12 -4.97
CA GLN A 11 -11.37 -5.41 -5.63
C GLN A 11 -11.71 -5.22 -7.12
N GLU A 12 -12.21 -4.05 -7.49
CA GLU A 12 -12.48 -3.66 -8.88
C GLU A 12 -11.19 -3.32 -9.65
N ARG A 13 -10.11 -2.93 -8.95
CA ARG A 13 -8.84 -2.52 -9.57
C ARG A 13 -7.73 -3.55 -9.44
N TYR A 14 -7.82 -4.46 -8.47
CA TYR A 14 -6.79 -5.44 -8.18
C TYR A 14 -7.36 -6.81 -7.85
N ARG A 15 -6.84 -7.84 -8.53
CA ARG A 15 -7.08 -9.24 -8.19
C ARG A 15 -6.01 -9.69 -7.20
N VAL A 16 -6.39 -9.84 -5.93
CA VAL A 16 -5.48 -10.33 -4.88
C VAL A 16 -5.33 -11.85 -4.99
N GLY A 17 -4.08 -12.32 -4.95
CA GLY A 17 -3.69 -13.72 -5.03
C GLY A 17 -3.10 -14.24 -3.73
N SER A 18 -2.08 -15.10 -3.85
CA SER A 18 -1.46 -15.82 -2.73
C SER A 18 -0.74 -14.89 -1.76
N LEU A 19 -0.63 -15.34 -0.51
CA LEU A 19 0.24 -14.73 0.49
C LEU A 19 1.70 -14.95 0.10
N LEU A 20 2.47 -13.86 -0.04
CA LEU A 20 3.91 -13.91 -0.33
C LEU A 20 4.72 -13.95 0.96
N ARG A 21 4.33 -13.15 1.96
CA ARG A 21 5.06 -13.03 3.22
C ARG A 21 4.14 -12.59 4.36
N ARG A 22 4.40 -13.10 5.56
CA ARG A 22 3.79 -12.62 6.81
C ARG A 22 4.88 -12.38 7.84
N GLY A 23 4.84 -11.25 8.54
CA GLY A 23 5.84 -10.90 9.55
C GLY A 23 5.42 -9.74 10.45
N GLY A 24 6.38 -9.17 11.19
CA GLY A 24 6.15 -8.07 12.13
C GLY A 24 5.52 -6.83 11.47
N PHE A 25 5.84 -6.60 10.20
CA PHE A 25 5.35 -5.47 9.41
C PHE A 25 4.00 -5.73 8.70
N GLY A 26 3.32 -6.83 9.02
CA GLY A 26 2.02 -7.18 8.43
C GLY A 26 2.09 -8.36 7.45
N SER A 27 1.17 -8.38 6.50
CA SER A 27 1.03 -9.46 5.50
C SER A 27 1.11 -8.89 4.09
N VAL A 28 1.92 -9.50 3.24
CA VAL A 28 2.11 -9.11 1.83
C VAL A 28 1.54 -10.20 0.94
N PHE A 29 0.67 -9.80 0.03
CA PHE A 29 0.01 -10.67 -0.94
C PHE A 29 0.47 -10.33 -2.34
N ALA A 30 0.56 -11.34 -3.21
CA ALA A 30 0.64 -11.10 -4.64
C ALA A 30 -0.70 -10.52 -5.10
N ALA A 31 -0.68 -9.63 -6.08
CA ALA A 31 -1.88 -9.20 -6.76
C ALA A 31 -1.58 -8.82 -8.21
N THR A 32 -2.64 -8.67 -8.99
CA THR A 32 -2.58 -8.22 -10.38
C THR A 32 -3.46 -7.00 -10.53
N ARG A 33 -2.90 -5.90 -11.05
CA ARG A 33 -3.67 -4.71 -11.41
C ARG A 33 -4.50 -5.00 -12.65
N LEU A 34 -5.80 -4.75 -12.59
CA LEU A 34 -6.75 -5.17 -13.63
C LEU A 34 -6.72 -4.27 -14.87
N SER A 35 -6.27 -3.02 -14.75
CA SER A 35 -6.22 -2.07 -15.87
C SER A 35 -5.22 -2.46 -16.96
N ASP A 36 -4.13 -3.13 -16.61
CA ASP A 36 -3.03 -3.46 -17.53
C ASP A 36 -2.41 -4.84 -17.28
N GLY A 37 -2.92 -5.62 -16.34
CA GLY A 37 -2.39 -6.93 -15.99
C GLY A 37 -1.07 -6.90 -15.23
N ALA A 38 -0.59 -5.73 -14.80
CA ALA A 38 0.71 -5.62 -14.16
C ALA A 38 0.76 -6.36 -12.79
N PRO A 39 1.86 -7.07 -12.50
CA PRO A 39 2.08 -7.64 -11.18
C PRO A 39 2.28 -6.54 -10.13
N VAL A 40 1.59 -6.66 -9.00
CA VAL A 40 1.74 -5.78 -7.84
C VAL A 40 1.81 -6.58 -6.55
N ALA A 41 2.20 -5.94 -5.46
CA ALA A 41 2.16 -6.48 -4.12
C ALA A 41 1.20 -5.66 -3.26
N VAL A 42 0.32 -6.33 -2.52
CA VAL A 42 -0.60 -5.68 -1.58
C VAL A 42 -0.14 -5.98 -0.16
N LYS A 43 0.36 -4.96 0.53
CA LYS A 43 0.73 -5.04 1.94
C LYS A 43 -0.43 -4.60 2.83
N ARG A 44 -0.80 -5.44 3.78
CA ARG A 44 -1.81 -5.17 4.82
C ARG A 44 -1.15 -4.93 6.16
N VAL A 45 -1.41 -3.76 6.74
CA VAL A 45 -0.88 -3.36 8.04
C VAL A 45 -2.05 -3.09 8.99
N PRO A 46 -2.33 -3.98 9.96
CA PRO A 46 -3.38 -3.73 10.96
C PRO A 46 -3.08 -2.45 11.74
N TRP A 47 -4.11 -1.63 12.00
CA TRP A 47 -3.98 -0.39 12.77
C TRP A 47 -3.23 -0.59 14.09
N LYS A 48 -3.60 -1.65 14.82
CA LYS A 48 -3.01 -2.00 16.12
C LYS A 48 -1.50 -2.28 16.08
N ARG A 49 -0.91 -2.46 14.89
CA ARG A 49 0.51 -2.70 14.68
C ARG A 49 1.26 -1.44 14.20
N VAL A 50 0.56 -0.33 13.93
CA VAL A 50 1.18 0.94 13.56
C VAL A 50 1.73 1.59 14.82
N ARG A 51 3.06 1.64 14.93
CA ARG A 51 3.78 2.26 16.07
C ARG A 51 4.19 3.70 15.80
N HIS A 52 4.41 4.03 14.54
CA HIS A 52 4.93 5.32 14.12
C HIS A 52 4.01 5.92 13.07
N TRP A 53 3.66 7.18 13.31
CA TRP A 53 2.79 7.98 12.47
C TRP A 53 3.57 9.17 11.92
N GLY A 54 3.13 9.69 10.79
CA GLY A 54 3.63 10.92 10.21
C GLY A 54 2.54 11.56 9.36
N GLU A 55 2.91 12.65 8.69
CA GLU A 55 1.99 13.45 7.88
C GLU A 55 2.44 13.47 6.42
N LEU A 56 1.48 13.29 5.52
CA LEU A 56 1.65 13.50 4.08
C LEU A 56 1.62 15.00 3.75
N PRO A 57 2.10 15.42 2.57
CA PRO A 57 2.13 16.84 2.19
C PRO A 57 0.76 17.54 2.16
N ASP A 58 -0.33 16.76 2.09
CA ASP A 58 -1.71 17.25 2.10
C ASP A 58 -2.31 17.36 3.52
N GLY A 59 -1.51 17.11 4.56
CA GLY A 59 -1.95 17.13 5.96
C GLY A 59 -2.51 15.80 6.47
N THR A 60 -2.60 14.77 5.61
CA THR A 60 -3.17 13.47 5.99
C THR A 60 -2.23 12.70 6.92
N SER A 61 -2.72 12.34 8.11
CA SER A 61 -1.98 11.45 9.02
C SER A 61 -2.00 10.02 8.52
N ALA A 62 -0.84 9.39 8.43
CA ALA A 62 -0.68 8.03 7.94
C ALA A 62 0.46 7.29 8.68
N PRO A 63 0.49 5.95 8.62
CA PRO A 63 1.65 5.18 9.06
C PRO A 63 2.94 5.73 8.44
N LEU A 64 4.00 5.85 9.25
CA LEU A 64 5.27 6.42 8.81
C LEU A 64 5.83 5.72 7.55
N GLU A 65 5.58 4.42 7.41
CA GLU A 65 5.95 3.67 6.20
C GLU A 65 5.32 4.25 4.92
N ILE A 66 4.04 4.64 4.96
CA ILE A 66 3.35 5.27 3.82
C ILE A 66 3.98 6.62 3.51
N VAL A 67 4.22 7.42 4.55
CA VAL A 67 4.82 8.76 4.42
C VAL A 67 6.20 8.69 3.79
N LEU A 68 7.05 7.77 4.28
CA LEU A 68 8.40 7.59 3.77
C LEU A 68 8.38 7.08 2.33
N LEU A 69 7.57 6.05 2.03
CA LEU A 69 7.43 5.53 0.67
C LEU A 69 6.92 6.60 -0.30
N ALA A 70 5.92 7.40 0.09
CA ALA A 70 5.41 8.48 -0.75
C ALA A 70 6.49 9.54 -1.08
N LYS A 71 7.42 9.81 -0.16
CA LYS A 71 8.53 10.75 -0.37
C LYS A 71 9.59 10.21 -1.35
N VAL A 72 9.84 8.90 -1.34
CA VAL A 72 10.87 8.27 -2.19
C VAL A 72 10.32 7.67 -3.49
N SER A 73 9.00 7.59 -3.64
CA SER A 73 8.33 7.07 -4.85
C SER A 73 8.26 8.11 -5.98
N CYS A 74 9.35 8.83 -6.21
CA CYS A 74 9.46 9.85 -7.27
C CYS A 74 10.13 9.29 -8.54
N GLY A 75 10.01 7.98 -8.79
CA GLY A 75 10.63 7.32 -9.96
C GLY A 75 12.10 6.96 -9.76
N CYS A 76 12.59 6.95 -8.52
CA CYS A 76 13.94 6.47 -8.21
C CYS A 76 14.08 4.98 -8.54
N ALA A 77 14.87 4.68 -9.57
CA ALA A 77 15.25 3.31 -9.91
C ALA A 77 15.98 2.66 -8.71
N GLY A 78 15.45 1.55 -8.20
CA GLY A 78 16.00 0.81 -7.05
C GLY A 78 15.17 0.88 -5.77
N VAL A 79 14.11 1.69 -5.73
CA VAL A 79 13.15 1.71 -4.61
C VAL A 79 11.81 1.16 -5.08
N ILE A 80 11.20 0.28 -4.29
CA ILE A 80 9.85 -0.21 -4.56
C ILE A 80 8.86 0.96 -4.51
N GLN A 81 8.25 1.26 -5.66
CA GLN A 81 7.28 2.34 -5.81
C GLN A 81 5.95 2.05 -5.10
N LEU A 82 5.47 3.02 -4.33
CA LEU A 82 4.11 3.05 -3.80
C LEU A 82 3.14 3.58 -4.86
N LEU A 83 2.35 2.68 -5.43
CA LEU A 83 1.37 3.00 -6.47
C LEU A 83 0.13 3.65 -5.87
N GLU A 84 -0.35 3.08 -4.76
CA GLU A 84 -1.58 3.50 -4.10
C GLU A 84 -1.57 3.05 -2.64
N TRP A 85 -2.31 3.76 -1.78
CA TRP A 85 -2.59 3.31 -0.44
C TRP A 85 -4.04 3.61 -0.05
N LEU A 86 -4.59 2.80 0.85
CA LEU A 86 -5.96 2.93 1.34
C LEU A 86 -5.99 2.74 2.85
N GLU A 87 -6.79 3.57 3.51
CA GLU A 87 -7.17 3.37 4.90
C GLU A 87 -8.51 2.64 4.96
N LEU A 88 -8.55 1.57 5.74
CA LEU A 88 -9.76 0.82 6.09
C LEU A 88 -9.94 0.87 7.62
N PRO A 89 -11.17 0.64 8.14
CA PRO A 89 -11.48 0.85 9.57
C PRO A 89 -10.54 0.17 10.59
N LYS A 90 -9.82 -0.89 10.19
CA LYS A 90 -8.89 -1.63 11.08
C LYS A 90 -7.53 -1.94 10.45
N THR A 91 -7.28 -1.49 9.22
CA THR A 91 -6.05 -1.83 8.50
C THR A 91 -5.72 -0.77 7.45
N PHE A 92 -4.43 -0.58 7.22
CA PHE A 92 -3.92 0.11 6.06
C PHE A 92 -3.58 -0.90 4.97
N LEU A 93 -3.80 -0.51 3.72
CA LEU A 93 -3.40 -1.25 2.54
C LEU A 93 -2.42 -0.40 1.75
N LEU A 94 -1.30 -0.99 1.35
CA LEU A 94 -0.34 -0.38 0.44
C LEU A 94 -0.28 -1.25 -0.81
N VAL A 95 -0.46 -0.65 -1.97
CA VAL A 95 -0.25 -1.25 -3.28
C VAL A 95 1.12 -0.82 -3.77
N LEU A 96 2.00 -1.80 -3.91
CA LEU A 96 3.40 -1.62 -4.26
C LEU A 96 3.68 -2.25 -5.61
N GLU A 97 4.62 -1.70 -6.36
CA GLU A 97 5.15 -2.41 -7.53
C GLU A 97 5.73 -3.78 -7.12
N ARG A 98 5.69 -4.74 -8.05
CA ARG A 98 6.26 -6.06 -7.84
C ARG A 98 7.12 -6.44 -9.04
N PRO A 99 8.46 -6.31 -8.93
CA PRO A 99 9.37 -6.81 -9.95
C PRO A 99 9.34 -8.35 -10.05
#